data_AF-A0A960JXV1-F1
#
_entry.id   AF-A0A960JXV1-F1
#
_cell.length_a   1.000
_cell.length_b   1.000
_cell.length_c   1.000
_cell.angle_alpha   90.00
_cell.angle_beta   90.00
_cell.angle_gamma   90.00
#
_symmetry.space_group_name_H-M   'P 1'
#
loop_
_entity.id
_entity.type
_entity.pdbx_description
1 polymer ?
#
loop_
_entity_poly.entity_id
_entity_poly.type
_entity_poly.pdbx_seq_one_letter_code
_entity_poly.pdbx_strand_id
1 'polypeptide(L)'
;MMRVHAVVLGLTLLVTACAPQASQGPIQQPVPVPKRSTEDRSDYPPSPPRDRRPPVSEQRPSEVEAPPAPPVPSAPPPEAETAEEDSRPHELLSSILWVQTAVEYKASTLQAYRGARRSLERALEDPGWNALASEAPQPDDPRPPAVILDIDETVLDNSTFEGGMVRHGQPFSTAAFNRWCFEEQATAVPGALEFTRYADSRGVAVFYVTNRNHEVEEATRNNLAKLGFPLGPSEEDRVLTRFEREEWQSDKETRRTEVARTYRVVLLVGDDLNDFISGGRA
;
A
#
# COMPACT_ATOMS: atom_id res chain seq x y z
N MET A 1 -6.41 -16.19 26.48
CA MET A 1 -7.10 -15.62 25.29
C MET A 1 -6.43 -14.30 24.98
N MET A 2 -5.62 -14.23 23.93
CA MET A 2 -5.06 -12.97 23.40
C MET A 2 -6.22 -12.12 22.87
N ARG A 3 -6.31 -10.86 23.31
CA ARG A 3 -7.20 -9.86 22.73
C ARG A 3 -6.36 -8.97 21.81
N VAL A 4 -6.40 -9.23 20.51
CA VAL A 4 -5.85 -8.32 19.51
C VAL A 4 -6.84 -7.16 19.37
N HIS A 5 -6.42 -5.96 19.73
CA HIS A 5 -7.21 -4.73 19.54
C HIS A 5 -6.74 -4.04 18.26
N ALA A 6 -7.39 -4.36 17.14
CA ALA A 6 -7.20 -3.66 15.87
C ALA A 6 -8.33 -2.65 15.67
N VAL A 7 -8.00 -1.42 15.28
CA VAL A 7 -8.96 -0.44 14.78
C VAL A 7 -8.77 -0.39 13.27
N VAL A 8 -9.64 -1.09 12.55
CA VAL A 8 -9.67 -1.07 11.07
C VAL A 8 -10.64 0.04 10.63
N LEU A 9 -10.20 0.92 9.74
CA LEU A 9 -11.11 1.87 9.08
C LEU A 9 -12.11 1.09 8.23
N GLY A 10 -13.40 1.17 8.58
CA GLY A 10 -14.50 0.66 7.73
C GLY A 10 -15.34 -0.50 8.26
N LEU A 11 -15.03 -1.12 9.41
CA LEU A 11 -15.91 -2.15 9.98
C LEU A 11 -15.98 -2.06 11.52
N THR A 12 -17.16 -1.67 12.01
CA THR A 12 -17.49 -1.67 13.45
C THR A 12 -17.61 -3.12 13.93
N LEU A 13 -16.64 -3.64 14.70
CA LEU A 13 -16.86 -4.84 15.51
C LEU A 13 -17.44 -4.43 16.87
N LEU A 14 -18.78 -4.47 16.99
CA LEU A 14 -19.48 -4.36 18.27
C LEU A 14 -19.22 -5.66 19.07
N VAL A 15 -18.47 -5.59 20.16
CA VAL A 15 -18.30 -6.72 21.08
C VAL A 15 -19.45 -6.72 22.09
N THR A 16 -20.43 -7.59 21.90
CA THR A 16 -21.37 -7.97 22.96
C THR A 16 -20.70 -9.03 23.84
N ALA A 17 -20.52 -8.73 25.12
CA ALA A 17 -20.05 -9.70 26.11
C ALA A 17 -21.17 -10.71 26.43
N CYS A 18 -20.85 -12.00 26.44
CA CYS A 18 -21.65 -13.00 27.13
C CYS A 18 -20.73 -13.99 27.88
N ALA A 19 -21.05 -14.20 29.16
CA ALA A 19 -20.33 -15.01 30.13
C ALA A 19 -20.52 -16.53 29.88
N PRO A 20 -19.75 -17.42 30.54
CA PRO A 20 -19.44 -18.75 30.03
C PRO A 20 -20.51 -19.80 30.36
N GLN A 21 -20.72 -20.73 29.45
CA GLN A 21 -21.34 -22.03 29.76
C GLN A 21 -20.49 -23.20 29.25
N ALA A 22 -20.63 -24.29 30.01
CA ALA A 22 -19.80 -25.47 30.10
C ALA A 22 -19.72 -26.35 28.85
N SER A 23 -18.55 -27.00 28.72
CA SER A 23 -18.32 -28.40 28.33
C SER A 23 -19.17 -29.00 27.21
N GLN A 24 -18.56 -29.21 26.04
CA GLN A 24 -18.76 -30.42 25.23
C GLN A 24 -17.44 -30.88 24.59
N GLY A 25 -17.30 -32.21 24.48
CA GLY A 25 -16.08 -32.99 24.26
C GLY A 25 -15.43 -32.90 22.87
N PRO A 26 -14.44 -33.77 22.59
CA PRO A 26 -13.47 -33.57 21.52
C PRO A 26 -14.08 -33.79 20.13
N ILE A 27 -13.93 -32.80 19.26
CA ILE A 27 -14.22 -32.89 17.82
C ILE A 27 -13.00 -33.52 17.13
N GLN A 28 -13.25 -34.59 16.37
CA GLN A 28 -12.26 -35.30 15.55
C GLN A 28 -11.70 -34.41 14.44
N GLN A 29 -10.38 -34.47 14.23
CA GLN A 29 -9.69 -33.82 13.12
C GLN A 29 -9.96 -34.55 11.79
N PRO A 30 -10.11 -33.84 10.66
CA PRO A 30 -10.15 -34.47 9.35
C PRO A 30 -8.75 -34.91 8.87
N VAL A 31 -8.72 -36.07 8.23
CA VAL A 31 -7.57 -36.78 7.65
C VAL A 31 -6.97 -36.03 6.45
N PRO A 32 -5.63 -36.02 6.25
CA PRO A 32 -5.00 -35.34 5.11
C PRO A 32 -5.23 -36.09 3.78
N VAL A 33 -5.55 -35.33 2.72
CA VAL A 33 -5.65 -35.81 1.34
C VAL A 33 -4.26 -35.78 0.66
N PRO A 34 -3.83 -36.82 -0.06
CA PRO A 34 -2.52 -36.86 -0.70
C PRO A 34 -2.41 -35.92 -1.91
N LYS A 35 -1.27 -35.22 -2.01
CA LYS A 35 -0.93 -34.35 -3.15
C LYS A 35 -0.68 -35.19 -4.41
N ARG A 36 -1.37 -34.87 -5.50
CA ARG A 36 -1.03 -35.37 -6.85
C ARG A 36 0.17 -34.59 -7.39
N SER A 37 1.18 -35.33 -7.81
CA SER A 37 2.27 -34.88 -8.66
C SER A 37 1.75 -34.59 -10.07
N THR A 38 2.05 -33.40 -10.58
CA THR A 38 2.03 -33.12 -12.01
C THR A 38 3.43 -32.65 -12.38
N GLU A 39 4.26 -33.61 -12.80
CA GLU A 39 5.24 -33.40 -13.85
C GLU A 39 4.44 -33.08 -15.13
N ASP A 40 4.77 -31.99 -15.84
CA ASP A 40 5.09 -32.04 -17.27
C ASP A 40 5.55 -30.67 -17.81
N ARG A 41 6.48 -30.74 -18.79
CA ARG A 41 6.75 -29.78 -19.87
C ARG A 41 7.41 -28.43 -19.56
N SER A 42 8.73 -28.47 -19.48
CA SER A 42 9.61 -27.43 -20.01
C SER A 42 10.04 -27.83 -21.42
N ASP A 43 9.42 -27.26 -22.46
CA ASP A 43 9.92 -27.30 -23.84
C ASP A 43 9.62 -25.96 -24.53
N TYR A 44 10.64 -25.11 -24.62
CA TYR A 44 10.68 -23.98 -25.57
C TYR A 44 12.04 -24.03 -26.26
N PRO A 45 12.12 -24.29 -27.59
CA PRO A 45 13.40 -24.29 -28.28
C PRO A 45 13.91 -22.85 -28.54
N PRO A 46 15.24 -22.65 -28.61
CA PRO A 46 15.84 -21.33 -28.83
C PRO A 46 15.67 -20.86 -30.29
N SER A 47 15.57 -19.54 -30.47
CA SER A 47 15.55 -18.89 -31.79
C SER A 47 16.85 -19.09 -32.57
N PRO A 48 16.79 -19.20 -33.92
CA PRO A 48 17.99 -19.45 -34.73
C PRO A 48 18.90 -18.21 -34.88
N PRO A 49 20.21 -18.42 -35.17
CA PRO A 49 21.21 -17.36 -35.23
C PRO A 49 21.08 -16.47 -36.48
N ARG A 50 21.43 -15.19 -36.31
CA ARG A 50 21.58 -14.23 -37.42
C ARG A 50 22.84 -14.56 -38.23
N ASP A 51 22.62 -15.04 -39.45
CA ASP A 51 23.69 -15.32 -40.39
C ASP A 51 24.20 -14.00 -41.02
N ARG A 52 25.50 -13.73 -40.86
CA ARG A 52 26.20 -12.60 -41.51
C ARG A 52 26.72 -13.10 -42.85
N ARG A 53 26.26 -12.51 -43.96
CA ARG A 53 26.92 -12.64 -45.28
C ARG A 53 27.62 -11.34 -45.69
N PRO A 54 28.81 -11.44 -46.33
CA PRO A 54 29.64 -10.30 -46.75
C PRO A 54 29.15 -9.68 -48.08
N PRO A 55 29.68 -8.50 -48.49
CA PRO A 55 29.17 -7.79 -49.66
C PRO A 55 29.67 -8.43 -50.96
N VAL A 56 28.79 -8.55 -51.95
CA VAL A 56 29.15 -8.84 -53.34
C VAL A 56 28.78 -7.63 -54.18
N SER A 57 29.80 -7.05 -54.82
CA SER A 57 29.70 -6.06 -55.87
C SER A 57 29.44 -6.79 -57.17
N GLU A 58 28.34 -6.52 -57.87
CA GLU A 58 28.20 -6.87 -59.29
C GLU A 58 27.27 -5.90 -60.04
N GLN A 59 27.95 -5.11 -60.88
CA GLN A 59 27.57 -4.42 -62.12
C GLN A 59 26.09 -4.33 -62.56
N ARG A 60 25.66 -3.09 -62.80
CA ARG A 60 24.47 -2.69 -63.59
C ARG A 60 24.54 -3.23 -65.02
N PRO A 61 23.49 -3.90 -65.52
CA PRO A 61 23.13 -3.89 -66.93
C PRO A 61 22.23 -2.69 -67.26
N SER A 62 22.37 -2.21 -68.48
CA SER A 62 21.71 -1.06 -69.10
C SER A 62 20.18 -1.12 -69.14
N GLU A 63 19.55 0.05 -68.99
CA GLU A 63 18.14 0.36 -69.22
C GLU A 63 17.61 -0.22 -70.54
N VAL A 64 16.45 -0.87 -70.45
CA VAL A 64 15.47 -0.90 -71.53
C VAL A 64 14.24 -0.16 -71.00
N GLU A 65 14.03 1.05 -71.50
CA GLU A 65 12.93 1.93 -71.11
C GLU A 65 11.60 1.36 -71.62
N ALA A 66 10.73 0.96 -70.71
CA ALA A 66 9.35 0.57 -71.02
C ALA A 66 8.46 1.83 -71.13
N PRO A 67 7.45 1.86 -72.03
CA PRO A 67 6.60 3.03 -72.22
C PRO A 67 5.79 3.36 -70.95
N PRO A 68 5.45 4.65 -70.72
CA PRO A 68 4.80 5.08 -69.49
C PRO A 68 3.39 4.49 -69.37
N ALA A 69 3.09 3.92 -68.21
CA ALA A 69 1.75 3.48 -67.84
C ALA A 69 0.80 4.69 -67.69
N PRO A 70 -0.49 4.54 -68.01
CA PRO A 70 -1.47 5.62 -67.85
C PRO A 70 -1.62 6.04 -66.38
N PRO A 71 -1.96 7.31 -66.10
CA PRO A 71 -2.09 7.79 -64.72
C PRO A 71 -3.22 7.05 -64.01
N VAL A 72 -2.87 6.40 -62.90
CA VAL A 72 -3.83 5.77 -61.98
C VAL A 72 -4.52 6.91 -61.19
N PRO A 73 -5.86 6.96 -61.10
CA PRO A 73 -6.54 7.97 -60.31
C PRO A 73 -6.10 7.86 -58.84
N SER A 74 -5.71 9.00 -58.24
CA SER A 74 -5.28 9.04 -56.84
C SER A 74 -6.45 8.68 -55.94
N ALA A 75 -6.26 7.67 -55.08
CA ALA A 75 -7.19 7.36 -54.01
C ALA A 75 -7.40 8.59 -53.11
N PRO A 76 -8.62 8.80 -52.57
CA PRO A 76 -8.85 9.85 -51.61
C PRO A 76 -7.96 9.62 -50.36
N PRO A 77 -7.54 10.69 -49.67
CA PRO A 77 -6.78 10.55 -48.43
C PRO A 77 -7.58 9.70 -47.43
N PRO A 78 -6.91 8.85 -46.63
CA PRO A 78 -7.62 8.06 -45.62
C PRO A 78 -8.35 9.03 -44.69
N GLU A 79 -9.65 8.80 -44.51
CA GLU A 79 -10.42 9.45 -43.46
C GLU A 79 -9.69 9.21 -42.14
N ALA A 80 -9.42 10.30 -41.41
CA ALA A 80 -8.81 10.20 -40.11
C ALA A 80 -9.72 9.32 -39.23
N GLU A 81 -9.26 8.12 -38.90
CA GLU A 81 -9.85 7.32 -37.84
C GLU A 81 -9.87 8.19 -36.60
N THR A 82 -11.04 8.72 -36.25
CA THR A 82 -11.30 9.22 -34.92
C THR A 82 -11.11 8.01 -34.02
N ALA A 83 -9.98 7.96 -33.31
CA ALA A 83 -9.77 6.99 -32.25
C ALA A 83 -11.01 7.05 -31.35
N GLU A 84 -11.78 5.96 -31.31
CA GLU A 84 -12.90 5.87 -30.38
C GLU A 84 -12.32 6.05 -28.97
N GLU A 85 -12.68 7.17 -28.35
CA GLU A 85 -12.33 7.43 -26.96
C GLU A 85 -13.01 6.34 -26.13
N ASP A 86 -12.22 5.51 -25.46
CA ASP A 86 -12.72 4.41 -24.64
C ASP A 86 -13.65 4.98 -23.55
N SER A 87 -14.95 4.94 -23.82
CA SER A 87 -15.99 5.55 -23.00
C SER A 87 -16.32 4.74 -21.74
N ARG A 88 -15.58 3.66 -21.47
CA ARG A 88 -15.76 2.85 -20.27
C ARG A 88 -15.37 3.66 -19.04
N PRO A 89 -16.25 3.75 -18.02
CA PRO A 89 -15.89 4.39 -16.76
C PRO A 89 -14.67 3.70 -16.15
N HIS A 90 -13.67 4.48 -15.74
CA HIS A 90 -12.52 3.94 -15.01
C HIS A 90 -13.00 3.26 -13.72
N GLU A 91 -12.53 2.04 -13.45
CA GLU A 91 -13.04 1.21 -12.33
C GLU A 91 -12.93 1.89 -10.96
N LEU A 92 -11.91 2.75 -10.78
CA LEU A 92 -11.70 3.52 -9.55
C LEU A 92 -12.60 4.75 -9.40
N LEU A 93 -13.32 5.21 -10.45
CA LEU A 93 -14.00 6.51 -10.46
C LEU A 93 -14.95 6.69 -9.27
N SER A 94 -15.84 5.71 -9.03
CA SER A 94 -16.81 5.78 -7.93
C SER A 94 -16.14 5.76 -6.57
N SER A 95 -15.08 4.97 -6.40
CA SER A 95 -14.34 4.85 -5.14
C SER A 95 -13.61 6.15 -4.81
N ILE A 96 -12.92 6.76 -5.78
CA ILE A 96 -12.21 8.03 -5.58
C ILE A 96 -13.18 9.18 -5.32
N LEU A 97 -14.32 9.23 -6.02
CA LEU A 97 -15.35 10.21 -5.73
C LEU A 97 -15.89 10.07 -4.31
N TRP A 98 -16.08 8.84 -3.82
CA TRP A 98 -16.50 8.62 -2.45
C TRP A 98 -15.46 9.12 -1.43
N VAL A 99 -14.17 8.79 -1.60
CA VAL A 99 -13.09 9.29 -0.74
C VAL A 99 -13.00 10.82 -0.75
N GLN A 100 -13.01 11.42 -1.94
CA GLN A 100 -12.81 12.87 -2.10
C GLN A 100 -14.00 13.72 -1.67
N THR A 101 -15.23 13.20 -1.82
CA THR A 101 -16.45 14.05 -1.74
C THR A 101 -17.46 13.61 -0.70
N ALA A 102 -17.46 12.34 -0.27
CA ALA A 102 -18.48 11.86 0.65
C ALA A 102 -18.23 12.36 2.07
N VAL A 103 -19.27 12.90 2.69
CA VAL A 103 -19.24 13.23 4.12
C VAL A 103 -19.14 11.97 4.98
N GLU A 104 -19.60 10.83 4.45
CA GLU A 104 -19.50 9.50 5.05
C GLU A 104 -18.06 9.00 5.16
N TYR A 105 -17.20 9.26 4.16
CA TYR A 105 -15.77 8.95 4.27
C TYR A 105 -15.14 9.73 5.42
N LYS A 106 -15.34 11.06 5.42
CA LYS A 106 -14.85 11.94 6.51
C LYS A 106 -15.39 11.52 7.87
N ALA A 107 -16.66 11.16 7.98
CA ALA A 107 -17.26 10.69 9.23
C ALA A 107 -16.62 9.36 9.69
N SER A 108 -16.31 8.47 8.75
CA SER A 108 -15.71 7.16 9.02
C SER A 108 -14.27 7.28 9.53
N THR A 109 -13.45 8.14 8.91
CA THR A 109 -12.07 8.39 9.36
C THR A 109 -12.04 9.05 10.74
N LEU A 110 -12.90 10.05 10.98
CA LEU A 110 -13.06 10.67 12.30
C LEU A 110 -13.53 9.67 13.36
N GLN A 111 -14.45 8.76 13.01
CA GLN A 111 -14.90 7.71 13.92
C GLN A 111 -13.76 6.77 14.29
N ALA A 112 -12.95 6.35 13.31
CA ALA A 112 -11.81 5.48 13.54
C ALA A 112 -10.78 6.14 14.46
N TYR A 113 -10.40 7.39 14.22
CA TYR A 113 -9.44 8.10 15.07
C TYR A 113 -9.96 8.41 16.47
N ARG A 114 -11.26 8.69 16.63
CA ARG A 114 -11.89 8.77 17.96
C ARG A 114 -11.89 7.41 18.66
N GLY A 115 -12.04 6.32 17.92
CA GLY A 115 -11.88 4.95 18.40
C GLY A 115 -10.44 4.68 18.86
N ALA A 116 -9.46 5.01 18.03
CA ALA A 116 -8.04 4.89 18.32
C ALA A 116 -7.66 5.65 19.60
N ARG A 117 -8.16 6.88 19.78
CA ARG A 117 -7.98 7.64 21.03
C ARG A 117 -8.50 6.91 22.27
N ARG A 118 -9.73 6.39 22.23
CA ARG A 118 -10.30 5.61 23.36
C ARG A 118 -9.53 4.32 23.62
N SER A 119 -9.06 3.65 22.57
CA SER A 119 -8.24 2.45 22.70
C SER A 119 -6.88 2.76 23.32
N LEU A 120 -6.26 3.88 22.91
CA LEU A 120 -5.01 4.35 23.49
C LEU A 120 -5.16 4.66 24.98
N GLU A 121 -6.22 5.36 25.38
CA GLU A 121 -6.50 5.66 26.80
C GLU A 121 -6.57 4.38 27.64
N ARG A 122 -7.30 3.36 27.16
CA ARG A 122 -7.37 2.04 27.83
C ARG A 122 -6.03 1.32 27.86
N ALA A 123 -5.27 1.37 26.76
CA ALA A 123 -3.98 0.73 26.67
C ALA A 123 -2.93 1.32 27.62
N LEU A 124 -3.05 2.61 27.94
CA LEU A 124 -2.18 3.29 28.90
C LEU A 124 -2.56 2.96 30.36
N GLU A 125 -3.80 2.53 30.62
CA GLU A 125 -4.27 2.07 31.93
C GLU A 125 -3.93 0.60 32.21
N ASP A 126 -3.58 -0.18 31.18
CA ASP A 126 -3.25 -1.59 31.27
C ASP A 126 -1.76 -1.84 30.93
N PRO A 127 -0.89 -2.06 31.93
CA PRO A 127 0.53 -2.34 31.71
C PRO A 127 0.78 -3.58 30.86
N GLY A 128 -0.13 -4.56 30.86
CA GLY A 128 -0.02 -5.77 30.05
C GLY A 128 -0.49 -5.60 28.61
N TRP A 129 -1.02 -4.43 28.24
CA TRP A 129 -1.53 -4.19 26.90
C TRP A 129 -0.41 -4.19 25.86
N ASN A 130 -0.61 -4.97 24.80
CA ASN A 130 0.26 -5.02 23.63
C ASN A 130 -0.58 -5.24 22.37
N ALA A 131 -0.27 -4.49 21.30
CA ALA A 131 -0.97 -4.58 20.03
C ALA A 131 -0.32 -5.56 19.03
N LEU A 132 0.92 -5.99 19.27
CA LEU A 132 1.61 -6.93 18.40
C LEU A 132 1.22 -8.37 18.76
N ALA A 133 0.69 -9.10 17.78
CA ALA A 133 0.34 -10.51 17.96
C ALA A 133 1.56 -11.41 18.20
N SER A 134 2.74 -10.97 17.77
CA SER A 134 4.02 -11.66 17.95
C SER A 134 4.59 -11.54 19.36
N GLU A 135 4.08 -10.60 20.19
CA GLU A 135 4.51 -10.43 21.57
C GLU A 135 3.46 -10.91 22.57
N ALA A 136 3.89 -11.68 23.57
CA ALA A 136 3.02 -12.01 24.69
C ALA A 136 2.82 -10.77 25.60
N PRO A 137 1.66 -10.64 26.26
CA PRO A 137 1.45 -9.62 27.29
C PRO A 137 2.52 -9.67 28.39
N GLN A 138 3.14 -8.53 28.69
CA GLN A 138 4.19 -8.39 29.70
C GLN A 138 3.85 -7.20 30.61
N PRO A 139 3.17 -7.41 31.75
CA PRO A 139 2.77 -6.32 32.65
C PRO A 139 3.93 -5.49 33.23
N ASP A 140 5.11 -6.10 33.34
CA ASP A 140 6.32 -5.48 33.88
C ASP A 140 7.27 -4.96 32.77
N ASP A 141 6.76 -4.76 31.55
CA ASP A 141 7.54 -4.26 30.42
C ASP A 141 8.00 -2.81 30.66
N PRO A 142 9.32 -2.55 30.77
CA PRO A 142 9.83 -1.21 31.07
C PRO A 142 9.85 -0.30 29.84
N ARG A 143 9.57 -0.82 28.63
CA ARG A 143 9.63 -0.07 27.38
C ARG A 143 8.55 1.04 27.37
N PRO A 144 8.89 2.28 26.95
CA PRO A 144 7.89 3.33 26.78
C PRO A 144 6.82 2.93 25.74
N PRO A 145 5.58 3.44 25.87
CA PRO A 145 4.52 3.12 24.93
C PRO A 145 4.73 3.78 23.57
N ALA A 146 4.35 3.09 22.50
CA ALA A 146 4.33 3.62 21.14
C ALA A 146 3.05 3.24 20.38
N VAL A 147 2.67 4.07 19.42
CA VAL A 147 1.70 3.73 18.38
C VAL A 147 2.41 3.64 17.03
N ILE A 148 1.96 2.71 16.20
CA ILE A 148 2.41 2.59 14.82
C ILE A 148 1.24 2.91 13.90
N LEU A 149 1.47 3.77 12.90
CA LEU A 149 0.52 4.08 11.85
C LEU A 149 1.11 3.72 10.49
N ASP A 150 0.28 3.22 9.59
CA ASP A 150 0.57 3.34 8.16
C ASP A 150 0.52 4.83 7.71
N ILE A 151 1.06 5.11 6.51
CA ILE A 151 1.05 6.44 5.90
C ILE A 151 -0.05 6.61 4.86
N ASP A 152 -0.12 5.78 3.83
CA ASP A 152 -0.93 6.07 2.63
C ASP A 152 -2.38 5.69 2.90
N GLU A 153 -3.34 6.59 2.67
CA GLU A 153 -4.77 6.43 2.99
C GLU A 153 -5.09 6.25 4.49
N THR A 154 -4.07 6.14 5.33
CA THR A 154 -4.16 6.19 6.79
C THR A 154 -3.81 7.59 7.33
N VAL A 155 -2.61 8.11 7.08
CA VAL A 155 -2.16 9.43 7.59
C VAL A 155 -2.19 10.50 6.51
N LEU A 156 -1.71 10.17 5.32
CA LEU A 156 -1.66 11.02 4.14
C LEU A 156 -2.73 10.56 3.13
N ASP A 157 -3.52 11.51 2.66
CA ASP A 157 -4.53 11.32 1.62
C ASP A 157 -3.87 11.52 0.25
N ASN A 158 -3.74 10.43 -0.51
CA ASN A 158 -3.21 10.43 -1.87
C ASN A 158 -4.32 10.42 -2.95
N SER A 159 -5.59 10.62 -2.58
CA SER A 159 -6.70 10.53 -3.53
C SER A 159 -6.60 11.52 -4.69
N THR A 160 -5.83 12.61 -4.55
CA THR A 160 -5.52 13.54 -5.65
C THR A 160 -4.71 12.84 -6.76
N PHE A 161 -3.72 12.04 -6.39
CA PHE A 161 -2.95 11.22 -7.33
C PHE A 161 -3.85 10.19 -8.03
N GLU A 162 -4.71 9.52 -7.27
CA GLU A 162 -5.64 8.52 -7.81
C GLU A 162 -6.69 9.14 -8.74
N GLY A 163 -7.18 10.34 -8.42
CA GLY A 163 -8.05 11.11 -9.31
C GLY A 163 -7.35 11.50 -10.62
N GLY A 164 -6.05 11.80 -10.57
CA GLY A 164 -5.22 12.00 -11.75
C GLY A 164 -5.13 10.74 -12.62
N MET A 165 -4.93 9.57 -12.00
CA MET A 165 -4.93 8.27 -12.70
C MET A 165 -6.25 8.03 -13.43
N VAL A 166 -7.39 8.25 -12.75
CA VAL A 166 -8.74 8.14 -13.33
C VAL A 166 -8.91 9.09 -14.50
N ARG A 167 -8.53 10.36 -14.34
CA ARG A 167 -8.69 11.40 -15.37
C ARG A 167 -7.88 11.12 -16.64
N HIS A 168 -6.72 10.46 -16.51
CA HIS A 168 -5.80 10.20 -17.61
C HIS A 168 -5.81 8.74 -18.10
N GLY A 169 -6.69 7.89 -17.55
CA GLY A 169 -6.78 6.47 -17.89
C GLY A 169 -5.46 5.72 -17.65
N GLN A 170 -4.69 6.12 -16.63
CA GLN A 170 -3.37 5.55 -16.36
C GLN A 170 -3.45 4.50 -15.26
N PRO A 171 -2.81 3.33 -15.42
CA PRO A 171 -2.69 2.38 -14.32
C PRO A 171 -1.72 2.91 -13.26
N PHE A 172 -1.82 2.34 -12.05
CA PHE A 172 -0.82 2.57 -11.02
C PHE A 172 0.57 2.15 -11.51
N SER A 173 1.58 2.96 -11.18
CA SER A 173 2.98 2.55 -11.26
C SER A 173 3.78 3.18 -10.13
N THR A 174 4.73 2.42 -9.58
CA THR A 174 5.63 2.91 -8.53
C THR A 174 6.37 4.18 -8.96
N ALA A 175 6.80 4.27 -10.22
CA ALA A 175 7.49 5.46 -10.73
C ALA A 175 6.60 6.70 -10.75
N ALA A 176 5.31 6.56 -11.07
CA ALA A 176 4.36 7.68 -11.02
C ALA A 176 4.04 8.08 -9.59
N PHE A 177 3.84 7.11 -8.70
CA PHE A 177 3.59 7.36 -7.29
C PHE A 177 4.79 8.02 -6.60
N ASN A 178 6.02 7.62 -6.93
CA ASN A 178 7.21 8.27 -6.38
C ASN A 178 7.31 9.74 -6.81
N ARG A 179 6.96 10.07 -8.06
CA ARG A 179 6.89 11.47 -8.51
C ARG A 179 5.88 12.27 -7.68
N TRP A 180 4.70 11.70 -7.43
CA TRP A 180 3.71 12.29 -6.53
C TRP A 180 4.26 12.50 -5.11
N CYS A 181 4.97 11.53 -4.54
CA CYS A 181 5.60 11.67 -3.22
C CYS A 181 6.62 12.82 -3.19
N PHE A 182 7.44 12.99 -4.23
CA PHE A 182 8.39 14.10 -4.35
C PHE A 182 7.73 15.48 -4.47
N GLU A 183 6.46 15.55 -4.84
CA GLU A 183 5.72 16.81 -4.84
C GLU A 183 5.37 17.28 -3.43
N GLU A 184 5.32 16.37 -2.45
CA GLU A 184 5.03 16.67 -1.03
C GLU A 184 3.70 17.44 -0.83
N GLN A 185 2.69 17.09 -1.63
CA GLN A 185 1.38 17.75 -1.69
C GLN A 185 0.23 16.91 -1.12
N ALA A 186 0.51 15.71 -0.59
CA ALA A 186 -0.53 14.92 0.07
C ALA A 186 -1.08 15.68 1.27
N THR A 187 -2.38 15.55 1.50
CA THR A 187 -3.07 16.21 2.63
C THR A 187 -3.25 15.24 3.79
N ALA A 188 -3.66 15.71 4.96
CA ALA A 188 -3.87 14.83 6.11
C ALA A 188 -5.25 14.14 6.03
N VAL A 189 -5.28 12.83 6.25
CA VAL A 189 -6.54 12.09 6.46
C VAL A 189 -7.28 12.66 7.68
N PRO A 190 -8.60 12.91 7.61
CA PRO A 190 -9.32 13.57 8.70
C PRO A 190 -9.22 12.80 10.03
N GLY A 191 -8.71 13.49 11.06
CA GLY A 191 -8.54 12.93 12.41
C GLY A 191 -7.13 12.40 12.71
N ALA A 192 -6.32 12.09 11.69
CA ALA A 192 -4.97 11.52 11.87
C ALA A 192 -4.04 12.48 12.64
N LEU A 193 -4.02 13.76 12.25
CA LEU A 193 -3.18 14.78 12.88
C LEU A 193 -3.60 15.04 14.34
N GLU A 194 -4.91 15.09 14.62
CA GLU A 194 -5.42 15.27 15.99
C GLU A 194 -5.03 14.09 16.87
N PHE A 195 -5.20 12.86 16.38
CA PHE A 195 -4.86 11.65 17.12
C PHE A 195 -3.35 11.55 17.41
N THR A 196 -2.50 11.75 16.40
CA THR A 196 -1.04 11.65 16.56
C THR A 196 -0.50 12.71 17.52
N ARG A 197 -0.98 13.96 17.43
CA ARG A 197 -0.64 15.01 18.41
C ARG A 197 -1.15 14.68 19.81
N TYR A 198 -2.33 14.08 19.92
CA TYR A 198 -2.83 13.61 21.20
C TYR A 198 -1.90 12.54 21.79
N ALA A 199 -1.55 11.50 21.03
CA ALA A 199 -0.64 10.45 21.48
C ALA A 199 0.71 11.04 21.94
N ASP A 200 1.33 11.90 21.13
CA ASP A 200 2.59 12.56 21.45
C ASP A 200 2.47 13.41 22.74
N SER A 201 1.38 14.16 22.92
CA SER A 201 1.12 14.93 24.15
C SER A 201 0.93 14.08 25.41
N ARG A 202 0.65 12.77 25.25
CA ARG A 202 0.55 11.79 26.34
C ARG A 202 1.87 11.07 26.59
N GLY A 203 2.96 11.48 25.95
CA GLY A 203 4.27 10.83 26.05
C GLY A 203 4.34 9.50 25.31
N VAL A 204 3.46 9.27 24.33
CA VAL A 204 3.45 8.06 23.50
C VAL A 204 4.17 8.36 22.20
N ALA A 205 5.20 7.56 21.88
CA ALA A 205 5.94 7.74 20.63
C ALA A 205 5.06 7.37 19.42
N VAL A 206 5.16 8.15 18.35
CA VAL A 206 4.39 7.96 17.12
C VAL A 206 5.32 7.51 16.00
N PHE A 207 5.20 6.26 15.57
CA PHE A 207 5.95 5.70 14.47
C PHE A 207 5.09 5.57 13.21
N TYR A 208 5.71 5.77 12.06
CA TYR A 208 5.11 5.61 10.74
C TYR A 208 5.80 4.46 10.02
N VAL A 209 5.07 3.39 9.70
CA VAL A 209 5.61 2.19 9.02
C VAL A 209 4.89 2.02 7.69
N THR A 210 5.58 2.32 6.59
CA THR A 210 4.96 2.51 5.26
C THR A 210 5.60 1.66 4.17
N ASN A 211 4.82 1.26 3.17
CA ASN A 211 5.34 0.63 1.96
C ASN A 211 5.77 1.63 0.86
N ARG A 212 5.89 2.92 1.18
CA ARG A 212 6.70 3.84 0.36
C ARG A 212 8.15 3.33 0.28
N ASN A 213 8.75 3.46 -0.90
CA ASN A 213 10.16 3.15 -1.10
C ASN A 213 11.04 4.11 -0.30
N HIS A 214 12.17 3.62 0.19
CA HIS A 214 13.16 4.46 0.87
C HIS A 214 13.61 5.68 0.05
N GLU A 215 13.62 5.59 -1.28
CA GLU A 215 13.99 6.71 -2.15
C GLU A 215 13.09 7.96 -2.01
N VAL A 216 11.86 7.81 -1.49
CA VAL A 216 10.92 8.92 -1.25
C VAL A 216 10.75 9.24 0.24
N GLU A 217 11.59 8.67 1.11
CA GLU A 217 11.46 8.83 2.56
C GLU A 217 11.62 10.29 3.00
N GLU A 218 12.64 10.97 2.50
CA GLU A 218 12.90 12.39 2.84
C GLU A 218 11.70 13.26 2.45
N ALA A 219 11.17 13.09 1.24
CA ALA A 219 9.98 13.80 0.78
C ALA A 219 8.75 13.48 1.64
N THR A 220 8.61 12.22 2.07
CA THR A 220 7.54 11.81 2.98
C THR A 220 7.66 12.49 4.35
N ARG A 221 8.87 12.54 4.93
CA ARG A 221 9.14 13.26 6.19
C ARG A 221 8.82 14.75 6.03
N ASN A 222 9.21 15.36 4.93
CA ASN A 222 8.91 16.77 4.64
C ASN A 222 7.40 17.01 4.55
N ASN A 223 6.65 16.15 3.86
CA ASN A 223 5.19 16.26 3.78
C ASN A 223 4.54 16.13 5.16
N LEU A 224 4.96 15.16 5.99
CA LEU A 224 4.48 14.97 7.36
C LEU A 224 4.79 16.20 8.24
N ALA A 225 6.02 16.71 8.16
CA ALA A 225 6.46 17.90 8.89
C ALA A 225 5.67 19.15 8.49
N LYS A 226 5.43 19.38 7.19
CA LYS A 226 4.61 20.49 6.68
C LYS A 226 3.19 20.47 7.24
N LEU A 227 2.60 19.29 7.40
CA LEU A 227 1.28 19.10 7.98
C LEU A 227 1.30 19.14 9.53
N GLY A 228 2.49 19.14 10.14
CA GLY A 228 2.70 19.27 11.57
C GLY A 228 2.46 17.97 12.36
N PHE A 229 2.69 16.84 11.72
CA PHE A 229 2.72 15.52 12.37
C PHE A 229 3.96 15.40 13.29
N PRO A 230 3.82 14.73 14.45
CA PRO A 230 4.94 14.54 15.37
C PRO A 230 5.96 13.54 14.80
N LEU A 231 7.16 14.02 14.47
CA LEU A 231 8.27 13.17 14.00
C LEU A 231 9.26 12.80 15.11
N GLY A 232 9.04 13.29 16.33
CA GLY A 232 9.93 13.03 17.47
C GLY A 232 11.26 13.78 17.42
N PRO A 233 12.20 13.38 18.30
CA PRO A 233 13.59 13.87 18.26
C PRO A 233 14.28 13.46 16.95
N SER A 234 15.16 14.31 16.43
CA SER A 234 15.89 14.06 15.18
C SER A 234 16.76 12.81 15.17
N GLU A 235 17.22 12.37 16.34
CA GLU A 235 18.08 11.19 16.49
C GLU A 235 17.31 9.86 16.46
N GLU A 236 15.98 9.91 16.51
CA GLU A 236 15.13 8.73 16.49
C GLU A 236 14.42 8.64 15.15
N ASP A 237 14.69 7.56 14.42
CA ASP A 237 13.96 7.27 13.21
C ASP A 237 12.53 6.84 13.52
N ARG A 238 11.57 7.72 13.20
CA ARG A 238 10.12 7.47 13.30
C ARG A 238 9.41 7.20 11.98
N VAL A 239 10.09 7.16 10.84
CA VAL A 239 9.48 6.90 9.52
C VAL A 239 10.24 5.76 8.84
N LEU A 240 9.72 4.54 8.98
CA LEU A 240 10.38 3.32 8.52
C LEU A 240 9.79 2.90 7.17
N THR A 241 10.55 3.10 6.11
CA THR A 241 10.15 2.78 4.72
C THR A 241 10.51 1.35 4.33
N ARG A 242 9.95 0.85 3.23
CA ARG A 242 10.43 -0.44 2.68
C ARG A 242 11.71 -0.22 1.88
N PHE A 243 12.55 -1.25 1.87
CA PHE A 243 13.86 -1.29 1.22
C PHE A 243 14.92 -0.35 1.79
N GLU A 244 14.66 0.30 2.92
CA GLU A 244 15.70 1.00 3.69
C GLU A 244 16.72 0.00 4.26
N ARG A 245 16.24 -1.16 4.71
CA ARG A 245 17.06 -2.32 5.10
C ARG A 245 16.70 -3.53 4.26
N GLU A 246 17.64 -4.46 4.08
CA GLU A 246 17.48 -5.65 3.23
C GLU A 246 16.26 -6.50 3.66
N GLU A 247 16.01 -6.62 4.96
CA GLU A 247 14.90 -7.37 5.55
C GLU A 247 13.57 -6.59 5.59
N TRP A 248 13.55 -5.32 5.19
CA TRP A 248 12.35 -4.47 5.19
C TRP A 248 11.65 -4.53 3.84
N GLN A 249 10.94 -5.63 3.60
CA GLN A 249 10.16 -5.88 2.38
C GLN A 249 8.74 -5.33 2.52
N SER A 250 7.80 -5.70 1.63
CA SER A 250 6.41 -5.22 1.70
C SER A 250 5.63 -5.70 2.93
N ASP A 251 6.01 -6.84 3.52
CA ASP A 251 5.51 -7.23 4.84
C ASP A 251 6.08 -6.27 5.90
N LYS A 252 5.22 -5.78 6.77
CA LYS A 252 5.57 -4.74 7.76
C LYS A 252 6.02 -5.34 9.10
N GLU A 253 6.00 -6.66 9.29
CA GLU A 253 6.35 -7.30 10.57
C GLU A 253 7.78 -7.01 11.01
N THR A 254 8.74 -7.02 10.10
CA THR A 254 10.15 -6.76 10.45
C THR A 254 10.35 -5.34 10.98
N ARG A 255 9.63 -4.37 10.42
CA ARG A 255 9.64 -2.96 10.88
C ARG A 255 8.86 -2.75 12.17
N ARG A 256 7.69 -3.38 12.32
CA ARG A 256 6.96 -3.38 13.61
C ARG A 256 7.80 -3.99 14.73
N THR A 257 8.52 -5.06 14.43
CA THR A 257 9.43 -5.73 15.36
C THR A 257 10.62 -4.84 15.71
N GLU A 258 11.15 -4.06 14.76
CA GLU A 258 12.21 -3.08 15.05
C GLU A 258 11.75 -2.06 16.09
N VAL A 259 10.56 -1.46 15.90
CA VAL A 259 9.97 -0.54 16.89
C VAL A 259 9.78 -1.23 18.24
N ALA A 260 9.32 -2.49 18.22
CA ALA A 260 9.11 -3.27 19.44
C ALA A 260 10.40 -3.48 20.25
N ARG A 261 11.60 -3.43 19.65
CA ARG A 261 12.85 -3.64 20.40
C ARG A 261 13.05 -2.63 21.52
N THR A 262 12.55 -1.41 21.34
CA THR A 262 12.74 -0.30 22.27
C THR A 262 11.42 0.25 22.82
N TYR A 263 10.29 -0.03 22.18
CA TYR A 263 8.97 0.44 22.58
C TYR A 263 7.97 -0.69 22.83
N ARG A 264 7.06 -0.48 23.76
CA ARG A 264 5.85 -1.30 23.88
C ARG A 264 4.79 -0.76 22.93
N VAL A 265 4.55 -1.48 21.85
CA VAL A 265 3.56 -1.05 20.85
C VAL A 265 2.15 -1.30 21.37
N VAL A 266 1.40 -0.23 21.63
CA VAL A 266 0.07 -0.27 22.25
C VAL A 266 -1.08 -0.10 21.26
N LEU A 267 -0.80 0.40 20.05
CA LEU A 267 -1.81 0.49 19.00
C LEU A 267 -1.18 0.42 17.61
N LEU A 268 -1.85 -0.26 16.70
CA LEU A 268 -1.61 -0.24 15.26
C LEU A 268 -2.80 0.46 14.58
N VAL A 269 -2.54 1.30 13.60
CA VAL A 269 -3.57 1.99 12.80
C VAL A 269 -3.19 1.89 11.33
N GLY A 270 -4.15 1.48 10.50
CA GLY A 270 -3.92 1.20 9.08
C GLY A 270 -5.23 0.99 8.32
N ASP A 271 -5.18 1.04 7.01
CA ASP A 271 -6.27 0.76 6.08
C ASP A 271 -6.13 -0.61 5.41
N ASP A 272 -4.93 -1.21 5.40
CA ASP A 272 -4.65 -2.55 4.89
C ASP A 272 -4.48 -3.56 6.04
N LEU A 273 -4.93 -4.81 5.84
CA LEU A 273 -4.72 -5.89 6.82
C LEU A 273 -3.23 -6.15 7.11
N ASN A 274 -2.35 -5.95 6.12
CA ASN A 274 -0.90 -6.08 6.24
C ASN A 274 -0.28 -5.08 7.24
N ASP A 275 -1.00 -4.02 7.59
CA ASP A 275 -0.58 -3.06 8.62
C ASP A 275 -0.61 -3.68 10.03
N PHE A 276 -1.45 -4.71 10.21
CA PHE A 276 -1.70 -5.33 11.50
C PHE A 276 -1.00 -6.69 11.67
N ILE A 277 -1.01 -7.52 10.62
CA ILE A 277 -0.54 -8.90 10.68
C ILE A 277 0.24 -9.28 9.41
N SER A 278 1.16 -10.22 9.56
CA SER A 278 1.91 -10.81 8.45
C SER A 278 1.02 -11.76 7.65
N GLY A 279 1.25 -11.84 6.33
CA GLY A 279 0.51 -12.76 5.45
C GLY A 279 -0.93 -12.34 5.12
N GLY A 280 -1.38 -11.17 5.54
CA GLY A 280 -2.53 -10.50 4.93
C GLY A 280 -2.14 -10.05 3.54
N ARG A 281 -2.48 -10.82 2.50
CA ARG A 281 -2.48 -10.31 1.13
C ARG A 281 -3.80 -9.56 0.93
N ALA A 282 -3.73 -8.29 0.55
CA ALA A 282 -4.67 -7.72 -0.40
C ALA A 282 -4.35 -8.27 -1.81
#